data_AF-A0A6A3X387-F1
#
_entry.id   AF-A0A6A3X387-F1
#
_cell.length_a   1.000
_cell.length_b   1.000
_cell.length_c   1.000
_cell.angle_alpha   90.00
_cell.angle_beta   90.00
_cell.angle_gamma   90.00
#
_symmetry.space_group_name_H-M   'P 1'
#
loop_
_entity.id
_entity.type
_entity.pdbx_description
1 polymer ?
#
loop_
_entity_poly.entity_id
_entity_poly.type
_entity_poly.pdbx_seq_one_letter_code
_entity_poly.pdbx_strand_id
1 'polypeptide(L)'
;MMRIVIVGGGQAGINCAQNLAKTLTDADNTEVVVLEKSGHFFHTLGAARACVDADYAKSMFVPYGNAIPKKSSGFVRIKHAVAT
;
A
#
# COMPACT_ATOMS: atom_id res chain seq x y z
N MET A 1 15.92 -16.20 -5.28
CA MET A 1 14.75 -15.52 -4.71
C MET A 1 15.06 -14.04 -4.61
N MET A 2 14.38 -13.21 -5.40
CA MET A 2 14.55 -11.76 -5.37
C MET A 2 13.55 -11.15 -4.38
N ARG A 3 13.97 -10.14 -3.62
CA ARG A 3 13.08 -9.41 -2.71
C ARG A 3 13.03 -7.94 -3.08
N ILE A 4 11.83 -7.47 -3.39
CA ILE A 4 11.54 -6.07 -3.67
C ILE A 4 10.94 -5.47 -2.39
N VAL A 5 11.63 -4.47 -1.83
CA VAL A 5 11.15 -3.74 -0.66
C VAL A 5 10.70 -2.35 -1.13
N ILE A 6 9.43 -2.05 -0.94
CA ILE A 6 8.84 -0.74 -1.23
C ILE A 6 8.72 -0.01 0.11
N VAL A 7 9.40 1.12 0.26
CA VAL A 7 9.34 1.94 1.47
C VAL A 7 8.30 3.03 1.28
N GLY A 8 7.21 2.95 2.04
CA GLY A 8 6.06 3.86 1.97
C GLY A 8 4.90 3.29 1.16
N GLY A 9 3.71 3.25 1.77
CA GLY A 9 2.44 2.82 1.18
C GLY A 9 1.60 3.93 0.57
N GLY A 10 2.17 5.12 0.36
CA GLY A 10 1.50 6.25 -0.30
C GLY A 10 1.17 5.98 -1.78
N GLN A 11 0.75 7.03 -2.50
CA GLN A 11 0.19 6.90 -3.86
C GLN A 11 1.09 6.10 -4.81
N ALA A 12 2.39 6.38 -4.80
CA ALA A 12 3.36 5.69 -5.66
C ALA A 12 3.62 4.24 -5.20
N GLY A 13 3.86 4.05 -3.89
CA GLY A 13 4.23 2.75 -3.34
C GLY A 13 3.13 1.71 -3.48
N ILE A 14 1.87 2.08 -3.16
CA ILE A 14 0.75 1.15 -3.31
C ILE A 14 0.44 0.83 -4.77
N ASN A 15 0.56 1.82 -5.68
CA ASN A 15 0.35 1.63 -7.10
C ASN A 15 1.43 0.69 -7.69
N CYS A 16 2.70 0.88 -7.30
CA CYS A 16 3.79 -0.02 -7.66
C CYS A 16 3.51 -1.46 -7.19
N ALA A 17 3.16 -1.64 -5.90
CA ALA A 17 2.85 -2.96 -5.35
C ALA A 17 1.67 -3.64 -6.06
N GLN A 18 0.63 -2.87 -6.40
CA GLN A 18 -0.54 -3.37 -7.13
C GLN A 18 -0.22 -3.80 -8.57
N ASN A 19 0.67 -3.09 -9.26
CA ASN A 19 1.09 -3.49 -10.60
C ASN A 19 1.99 -4.72 -10.54
N LEU A 20 2.95 -4.77 -9.61
CA LEU A 20 3.76 -5.98 -9.38
C LEU A 20 2.89 -7.19 -9.05
N ALA A 21 1.86 -7.03 -8.23
CA ALA A 21 0.87 -8.07 -7.93
C ALA A 21 0.06 -8.57 -9.15
N LYS A 22 -0.05 -7.76 -10.22
CA LYS A 22 -0.72 -8.15 -11.46
C LYS A 22 0.23 -8.82 -12.45
N THR A 23 1.49 -8.40 -12.46
CA THR A 23 2.50 -8.82 -13.44
C THR A 23 3.26 -10.07 -12.99
N LEU A 24 3.61 -10.17 -11.71
CA LEU A 24 4.35 -11.30 -11.17
C LEU A 24 3.45 -12.53 -10.96
N THR A 25 4.10 -13.68 -11.02
CA THR A 25 3.53 -15.01 -10.80
C THR A 25 4.39 -15.77 -9.78
N ASP A 26 3.89 -16.88 -9.25
CA ASP A 26 4.65 -17.72 -8.31
C ASP A 26 5.94 -18.28 -8.95
N ALA A 27 5.97 -18.45 -10.28
CA ALA A 27 7.14 -18.93 -11.02
C ALA A 27 8.33 -17.95 -11.00
N ASP A 28 8.06 -16.65 -10.81
CA ASP A 28 9.10 -15.62 -10.78
C ASP A 28 9.95 -15.66 -9.49
N ASN A 29 9.56 -16.45 -8.49
CA ASN A 29 10.26 -16.62 -7.20
C ASN A 29 10.70 -15.26 -6.60
N THR A 30 9.78 -14.29 -6.65
CA THR A 30 9.99 -12.91 -6.27
C THR A 30 9.00 -12.51 -5.19
N GLU A 31 9.50 -11.90 -4.14
CA GLU A 31 8.71 -11.43 -3.02
C GLU A 31 8.68 -9.91 -2.97
N VAL A 32 7.51 -9.33 -2.76
CA VAL A 32 7.28 -7.89 -2.67
C VAL A 32 6.73 -7.55 -1.29
N VAL A 33 7.44 -6.68 -0.57
CA VAL A 33 7.03 -6.21 0.75
C VAL A 33 6.94 -4.69 0.74
N VAL A 34 5.76 -4.16 1.01
CA VAL A 34 5.56 -2.73 1.29
C VAL A 34 5.74 -2.53 2.79
N LEU A 35 6.70 -1.68 3.18
CA LEU A 35 6.83 -1.22 4.56
C LEU A 35 6.09 0.11 4.68
N GLU A 36 5.01 0.13 5.45
CA GLU A 36 4.22 1.34 5.67
C GLU A 36 4.05 1.57 7.17
N LYS A 37 4.24 2.82 7.61
CA LYS A 37 4.14 3.20 9.02
C LYS A 37 2.70 3.28 9.53
N SER A 38 1.71 3.28 8.65
CA SER A 38 0.30 3.41 8.96
C SER A 38 -0.47 2.14 8.61
N GLY A 39 -1.55 1.85 9.33
CA GLY A 39 -2.52 0.81 8.92
C GLY A 39 -3.40 1.22 7.73
N HIS A 40 -3.27 2.44 7.23
CA HIS A 40 -4.19 3.07 6.28
C HIS A 40 -3.42 3.91 5.26
N PHE A 41 -3.92 3.92 4.03
CA PHE A 41 -3.54 4.89 3.02
C PHE A 41 -4.09 6.27 3.39
N PHE A 42 -3.22 7.27 3.41
CA PHE A 42 -3.59 8.66 3.63
C PHE A 42 -3.82 9.37 2.29
N HIS A 43 -5.06 9.77 2.03
CA HIS A 43 -5.42 10.51 0.82
C HIS A 43 -5.05 11.99 0.96
N THR A 44 -3.78 12.31 0.71
CA THR A 44 -3.21 13.66 0.90
C THR A 44 -3.95 14.75 0.12
N LEU A 45 -4.50 14.44 -1.06
CA LEU A 45 -5.24 15.43 -1.86
C LEU A 45 -6.54 15.90 -1.19
N GLY A 46 -7.12 15.08 -0.30
CA GLY A 46 -8.30 15.42 0.49
C GLY A 46 -8.00 16.38 1.65
N ALA A 47 -6.74 16.67 1.95
CA ALA A 47 -6.36 17.45 3.15
C ALA A 47 -6.95 18.86 3.15
N ALA A 48 -6.95 19.53 1.99
CA ALA A 48 -7.53 20.87 1.87
C ALA A 48 -9.03 20.89 2.20
N ARG A 49 -9.77 19.83 1.86
CA ARG A 49 -11.19 19.70 2.22
C ARG A 49 -11.37 19.42 3.70
N ALA A 50 -10.55 18.54 4.27
CA ALA A 50 -10.59 18.22 5.69
C ALA A 50 -10.33 19.43 6.61
N CYS A 51 -9.61 20.45 6.12
CA CYS A 51 -9.42 21.71 6.86
C CYS A 51 -10.70 22.52 7.09
N VAL A 52 -11.73 22.34 6.26
CA VAL A 52 -12.98 23.13 6.30
C VAL A 52 -14.23 22.28 6.51
N ASP A 53 -14.08 20.96 6.49
CA ASP A 53 -15.15 19.98 6.65
C ASP A 53 -14.64 18.85 7.57
N ALA A 54 -14.99 18.95 8.85
CA ALA A 54 -14.54 18.00 9.86
C ALA A 54 -15.06 16.58 9.63
N ASP A 55 -16.24 16.43 9.01
CA ASP A 55 -16.80 15.12 8.71
C ASP A 55 -16.04 14.43 7.58
N TYR A 56 -15.45 15.20 6.66
CA TYR A 56 -14.60 14.68 5.58
C TYR A 56 -13.27 14.09 6.07
N ALA A 57 -12.75 14.51 7.24
CA ALA A 57 -11.46 14.05 7.74
C ALA A 57 -11.36 12.51 7.85
N LYS A 58 -12.48 11.84 8.15
CA LYS A 58 -12.54 10.36 8.23
C LYS A 58 -12.31 9.70 6.87
N SER A 59 -12.75 10.33 5.78
CA SER A 59 -12.58 9.83 4.41
C SER A 59 -11.13 9.89 3.92
N MET A 60 -10.25 10.57 4.65
CA MET A 60 -8.82 10.63 4.31
C MET A 60 -8.08 9.31 4.57
N PHE A 61 -8.62 8.43 5.41
CA PHE A 61 -7.93 7.22 5.86
C PHE A 61 -8.57 5.97 5.23
N VAL A 62 -7.93 5.43 4.19
CA VAL A 62 -8.44 4.27 3.46
C VAL A 62 -7.74 2.99 3.95
N PRO A 63 -8.46 1.98 4.47
CA PRO A 63 -7.85 0.73 4.91
C PRO A 63 -7.18 -0.04 3.76
N TYR A 64 -6.03 -0.66 4.02
CA TYR A 64 -5.31 -1.45 3.01
C TYR A 64 -5.87 -2.85 2.77
N GLY A 65 -6.89 -3.29 3.51
CA GLY A 65 -7.33 -4.71 3.53
C GLY A 65 -7.61 -5.32 2.16
N ASN A 66 -8.08 -4.51 1.20
CA ASN A 66 -8.36 -4.94 -0.18
C ASN A 66 -7.41 -4.32 -1.22
N ALA A 67 -6.30 -3.71 -0.79
CA ALA A 67 -5.39 -3.01 -1.68
C ALA A 67 -4.53 -3.96 -2.52
N ILE A 68 -4.23 -5.17 -2.02
CA ILE A 68 -3.52 -6.21 -2.76
C ILE A 68 -4.51 -7.31 -3.18
N PRO A 69 -4.55 -7.72 -4.46
CA PRO A 69 -5.38 -8.83 -4.90
C PRO A 69 -5.11 -10.12 -4.11
N LYS A 70 -6.15 -10.86 -3.71
CA LYS A 70 -6.00 -12.09 -2.93
C LYS A 70 -5.10 -13.13 -3.61
N LYS A 71 -5.14 -13.21 -4.95
CA LYS A 71 -4.33 -14.13 -5.76
C LYS A 71 -2.82 -13.95 -5.57
N SER A 72 -2.36 -12.75 -5.24
CA SER A 72 -0.94 -12.42 -5.10
C SER A 72 -0.50 -12.30 -3.64
N SER A 73 -1.40 -12.56 -2.69
CA SER A 73 -1.12 -12.43 -1.25
C SER A 73 -0.03 -13.37 -0.73
N GLY A 74 0.29 -14.43 -1.47
CA GLY A 74 1.41 -15.33 -1.18
C GLY A 74 2.78 -14.66 -1.33
N PHE A 75 2.92 -13.69 -2.22
CA PHE A 75 4.21 -13.06 -2.55
C PHE A 75 4.22 -11.53 -2.51
N VAL A 76 3.06 -10.85 -2.50
CA VAL A 76 2.94 -9.40 -2.30
C VAL A 76 2.19 -9.12 -1.01
N ARG A 77 2.78 -8.32 -0.12
CA ARG A 77 2.13 -7.94 1.14
C ARG A 77 2.53 -6.56 1.64
N ILE A 78 1.67 -5.98 2.46
CA ILE A 78 1.91 -4.74 3.19
C ILE A 78 2.21 -5.11 4.65
N LYS A 79 3.28 -4.54 5.20
CA LYS A 79 3.69 -4.71 6.59
C LYS A 79 3.66 -3.35 7.26
N HIS A 80 2.98 -3.29 8.41
CA HIS A 80 3.04 -2.15 9.30
C HIS A 80 4.44 -2.10 9.93
N ALA A 81 5.34 -1.33 9.34
CA ALA A 81 6.77 -1.33 9.65
C ALA A 81 7.43 -0.04 9.16
N VAL A 82 8.57 0.29 9.80
CA VAL A 82 9.40 1.46 9.46
C VAL A 82 10.79 0.95 9.06
N ALA A 83 11.35 1.51 8.00
CA ALA A 83 12.77 1.30 7.67
C ALA A 83 13.60 2.28 8.49
N THR A 84 14.44 1.75 9.39
CA THR A 84 15.35 2.52 10.27
C THR A 84 16.79 2.08 10.05
#